data_AF-A0AAV2WSC9-F1
#
_entry.id   AF-A0AAV2WSC9-F1
#
_cell.length_a   1.000
_cell.length_b   1.000
_cell.length_c   1.000
_cell.angle_alpha   90.00
_cell.angle_beta   90.00
_cell.angle_gamma   90.00
#
_symmetry.space_group_name_H-M   'P 1'
#
loop_
_entity.id
_entity.type
_entity.pdbx_description
1 polymer ?
#
loop_
_entity_poly.entity_id
_entity_poly.type
_entity_poly.pdbx_seq_one_letter_code
_entity_poly.pdbx_strand_id
1 'polypeptide(L)'
;MPDKDSPVVHATNAAHHYLGQLNTIVEKAARTDERGVWGIDPWITIIHDLIDLQIRTAANGVALGLAGPWWRRPVERFHALSEEITIAAAPYERVLTVAGPFRRIGREDECIPDRAIEFEPATLRAGETTFRIKLTDADYIGANYLGTVGFRHREPGGRGADRPPVTIEVGL
;
A
#
# COMPACT_ATOMS: atom_id res chain seq x y z
N MET A 1 16.67 26.02 21.20
CA MET A 1 16.62 25.13 20.01
C MET A 1 15.16 24.81 19.78
N PRO A 2 14.57 25.10 18.61
CA PRO A 2 13.18 24.76 18.35
C PRO A 2 13.07 23.24 18.24
N ASP A 3 12.10 22.71 18.97
CA ASP A 3 11.79 21.29 19.12
C ASP A 3 11.27 20.73 17.79
N LYS A 4 11.95 19.72 17.24
CA LYS A 4 11.65 19.13 15.92
C LYS A 4 10.37 18.29 15.92
N ASP A 5 9.81 18.03 17.10
CA ASP A 5 8.67 17.14 17.32
C ASP A 5 7.38 17.91 17.68
N SER A 6 7.33 19.23 17.46
CA SER A 6 6.13 20.03 17.72
C SER A 6 4.99 19.65 16.76
N PRO A 7 3.73 19.50 17.22
CA PRO A 7 2.57 19.19 16.38
C PRO A 7 2.35 20.23 15.27
N VAL A 8 2.84 21.45 15.45
CA VAL A 8 2.84 22.49 14.41
C VAL A 8 3.75 22.08 13.25
N VAL A 9 4.91 21.49 13.52
CA VAL A 9 5.86 21.01 12.50
C VAL A 9 5.26 19.81 11.75
N HIS A 10 4.61 18.88 12.44
CA HIS A 10 3.92 17.75 11.80
C HIS A 10 2.72 18.16 10.95
N ALA A 11 1.86 19.06 11.46
CA ALA A 11 0.74 19.60 10.69
C ALA A 11 1.21 20.42 9.50
N THR A 12 2.30 21.19 9.67
CA THR A 12 2.92 21.97 8.58
C THR A 12 3.52 21.05 7.52
N ASN A 13 4.19 19.97 7.91
CA ASN A 13 4.76 18.99 6.97
C ASN A 13 3.67 18.22 6.23
N ALA A 14 2.59 17.81 6.91
CA ALA A 14 1.44 17.16 6.28
C ALA A 14 0.73 18.11 5.30
N ALA A 15 0.55 19.38 5.66
CA ALA A 15 -0.01 20.39 4.77
C ALA A 15 0.87 20.66 3.55
N HIS A 16 2.20 20.75 3.73
CA HIS A 16 3.13 20.91 2.61
C HIS A 16 3.13 19.69 1.68
N HIS A 17 3.05 18.48 2.24
CA HIS A 17 2.97 17.25 1.47
C HIS A 17 1.68 17.19 0.64
N TYR A 18 0.53 17.49 1.26
CA TYR A 18 -0.77 17.56 0.59
C TYR A 18 -0.78 18.61 -0.53
N LEU A 19 -0.25 19.80 -0.28
CA LEU A 19 -0.14 20.86 -1.29
C LEU A 19 0.78 20.45 -2.44
N GLY A 20 1.86 19.72 -2.16
CA GLY A 20 2.75 19.17 -3.19
C GLY A 20 2.05 18.14 -4.07
N GLN A 21 1.27 17.23 -3.47
CA GLN A 21 0.48 16.24 -4.21
C GLN A 21 -0.61 16.90 -5.07
N LEU A 22 -1.34 17.88 -4.52
CA LEU A 22 -2.28 18.68 -5.29
C LEU A 22 -1.62 19.41 -6.46
N ASN A 23 -0.48 20.06 -6.24
CA ASN A 23 0.24 20.77 -7.30
C ASN A 23 0.67 19.82 -8.43
N THR A 24 1.10 18.61 -8.08
CA THR A 24 1.46 17.57 -9.07
C THR A 24 0.26 17.15 -9.93
N ILE A 25 -0.93 17.00 -9.32
CA ILE A 25 -2.18 16.69 -10.04
C ILE A 25 -2.58 17.85 -10.95
N VAL A 26 -2.50 19.09 -10.46
CA VAL A 26 -2.79 20.30 -11.24
C VAL A 26 -1.84 20.42 -12.43
N GLU A 27 -0.54 20.19 -12.25
CA GLU A 27 0.43 20.18 -13.34
C GLU A 27 0.18 19.04 -14.35
N LYS A 28 -0.30 17.88 -13.89
CA LYS A 28 -0.70 16.77 -14.76
C LYS A 28 -1.93 17.13 -15.59
N ALA A 29 -2.93 17.79 -14.99
CA ALA A 29 -4.11 18.29 -15.68
C ALA A 29 -3.75 19.38 -16.70
N ALA A 30 -2.95 20.37 -16.31
CA ALA A 30 -2.49 21.44 -17.20
C ALA A 30 -1.72 20.90 -18.41
N ARG A 31 -0.80 19.96 -18.21
CA ARG A 31 -0.07 19.31 -19.31
C ARG A 31 -0.93 18.43 -20.21
N THR A 32 -2.09 17.97 -19.73
CA THR A 32 -3.05 17.19 -20.52
C THR A 32 -3.90 18.13 -21.39
N ASP A 33 -4.27 19.28 -20.84
CA ASP A 33 -4.96 20.36 -21.54
C ASP A 33 -4.10 20.98 -22.65
N GLU A 34 -2.84 21.34 -22.35
CA GLU A 34 -1.89 21.88 -23.32
C GLU A 34 -1.62 20.94 -24.51
N ARG A 35 -1.74 19.62 -24.28
CA ARG A 35 -1.57 18.61 -25.33
C ARG A 35 -2.86 18.31 -26.10
N GLY A 36 -3.99 18.88 -25.69
CA GLY A 36 -5.31 18.64 -26.30
C GLY A 36 -5.80 17.20 -26.17
N VAL A 37 -5.22 16.40 -25.27
CA VAL A 37 -5.53 14.97 -25.10
C VAL A 37 -6.58 14.79 -24.01
N TRP A 38 -7.78 15.33 -24.24
CA TRP A 38 -8.94 15.05 -23.41
C TRP A 38 -9.62 13.76 -23.86
N GLY A 39 -8.91 12.64 -23.65
CA GLY A 39 -9.49 11.30 -23.77
C GLY A 39 -10.15 10.85 -22.46
N ILE A 40 -10.94 9.77 -22.51
CA ILE A 40 -11.58 9.17 -21.33
C ILE A 40 -10.50 8.69 -20.33
N ASP A 41 -9.44 8.04 -20.80
CA ASP A 41 -8.42 7.44 -19.92
C ASP A 41 -7.58 8.48 -19.14
N PRO A 42 -7.10 9.59 -19.74
CA PRO A 42 -6.44 10.67 -19.00
C PRO A 42 -7.34 11.33 -17.95
N TRP A 43 -8.63 11.53 -18.25
CA TRP A 43 -9.58 12.15 -17.32
C TRP A 43 -9.88 11.24 -16.12
N ILE A 44 -10.10 9.94 -16.37
CA ILE A 44 -10.28 8.93 -15.32
C ILE A 44 -9.05 8.89 -14.40
N THR A 45 -7.85 9.01 -14.97
CA THR A 45 -6.59 8.97 -14.22
C THR A 45 -6.43 10.18 -13.28
N ILE A 46 -6.91 11.36 -13.68
CA ILE A 46 -6.88 12.58 -12.85
C ILE A 46 -7.88 12.48 -11.70
N ILE A 47 -9.09 11.94 -11.95
CA ILE A 47 -10.10 11.77 -10.92
C ILE A 47 -9.66 10.77 -9.86
N HIS A 48 -9.07 9.64 -10.26
CA HIS A 48 -8.54 8.66 -9.31
C HIS A 48 -7.46 9.29 -8.41
N ASP A 49 -6.58 10.12 -8.96
CA ASP A 49 -5.60 10.81 -8.11
C ASP A 49 -6.20 11.72 -7.06
N LEU A 50 -7.25 12.46 -7.44
CA LEU A 50 -7.93 13.35 -6.50
C LEU A 50 -8.64 12.55 -5.40
N ILE A 51 -9.29 11.45 -5.76
CA ILE A 51 -9.97 10.58 -4.80
C ILE A 51 -8.96 9.90 -3.88
N ASP A 52 -7.89 9.33 -4.41
CA ASP A 52 -6.86 8.66 -3.61
C ASP A 52 -6.16 9.63 -2.65
N LEU A 53 -5.92 10.87 -3.09
CA LEU A 53 -5.38 11.92 -2.24
C LEU A 53 -6.35 12.29 -1.10
N GLN A 54 -7.65 12.38 -1.38
CA GLN A 54 -8.67 12.64 -0.36
C GLN A 54 -8.75 11.49 0.66
N ILE A 55 -8.74 10.24 0.19
CA ILE A 55 -8.75 9.05 1.04
C ILE A 55 -7.52 9.02 1.94
N ARG A 56 -6.32 9.25 1.38
CA ARG A 56 -5.07 9.28 2.16
C ARG A 56 -5.06 10.41 3.19
N THR A 57 -5.57 11.58 2.83
CA THR A 57 -5.69 12.72 3.75
C THR A 57 -6.67 12.42 4.88
N ALA A 58 -7.79 11.77 4.59
CA ALA A 58 -8.74 11.33 5.59
C ALA A 58 -8.15 10.25 6.51
N ALA A 59 -7.45 9.25 5.97
CA ALA A 59 -6.77 8.22 6.74
C ALA A 59 -5.71 8.81 7.67
N ASN A 60 -4.89 9.74 7.17
CA ASN A 60 -3.91 10.46 7.97
C ASN A 60 -4.59 11.37 9.02
N GLY A 61 -5.70 12.01 8.68
CA GLY A 61 -6.48 12.84 9.62
C GLY A 61 -7.10 12.02 10.75
N VAL A 62 -7.60 10.82 10.45
CA VAL A 62 -8.10 9.86 11.45
C VAL A 62 -6.95 9.35 12.32
N ALA A 63 -5.79 9.03 11.73
CA ALA A 63 -4.61 8.62 12.49
C ALA A 63 -4.14 9.74 13.47
N LEU A 64 -4.17 11.00 13.04
CA LEU A 64 -3.87 12.16 13.89
C LEU A 64 -4.96 12.41 14.94
N GLY A 65 -6.23 12.19 14.61
CA GLY A 65 -7.37 12.35 15.53
C GLY A 65 -7.42 11.26 16.61
N LEU A 66 -7.00 10.04 16.29
CA LEU A 66 -6.91 8.91 17.21
C LEU A 66 -5.65 8.97 18.10
N ALA A 67 -4.63 9.76 17.73
CA ALA A 67 -3.38 9.88 18.49
C ALA A 67 -3.55 10.46 19.91
N GLY A 68 -4.71 11.06 20.23
CA GLY A 68 -5.05 11.49 21.58
C GLY A 68 -4.08 12.50 22.20
N PRO A 69 -4.28 12.89 23.48
CA PRO A 69 -3.36 13.77 24.17
C PRO A 69 -1.96 13.13 24.31
N TRP A 70 -0.95 13.89 23.91
CA TRP A 70 0.52 13.68 23.94
C TRP A 70 1.16 12.95 25.14
N TRP A 71 0.45 12.63 26.23
CA TRP A 71 0.96 11.83 27.35
C TRP A 71 0.60 10.34 27.28
N ARG A 72 -0.13 9.88 26.26
CA ARG A 72 -0.45 8.45 26.07
C ARG A 72 0.11 7.89 24.76
N ARG A 73 1.35 7.40 24.86
CA ARG A 73 1.92 6.26 24.09
C ARG A 73 2.11 6.45 22.57
N PRO A 74 3.01 5.65 21.97
CA PRO A 74 3.54 5.91 20.64
C PRO A 74 2.43 5.74 19.61
N VAL A 75 2.45 6.60 18.58
CA VAL A 75 1.71 6.39 17.34
C VAL A 75 1.92 4.94 16.91
N GLU A 76 0.88 4.12 17.01
CA GLU A 76 0.92 2.77 16.45
C GLU A 76 1.26 2.94 14.98
N ARG A 77 2.32 2.24 14.54
CA ARG A 77 2.70 2.22 13.12
C ARG A 77 1.44 1.86 12.36
N PHE A 78 1.04 2.72 11.45
CA PHE A 78 -0.16 2.53 10.67
C PHE A 78 -0.09 1.16 9.97
N HIS A 79 -1.16 0.37 10.06
CA HIS A 79 -1.24 -0.98 9.51
C HIS A 79 -2.55 -1.13 8.73
N ALA A 80 -2.52 -0.94 7.41
CA ALA A 80 -3.64 -1.33 6.55
C ALA A 80 -3.51 -2.83 6.27
N LEU A 81 -4.56 -3.58 6.58
CA LEU A 81 -4.67 -4.97 6.14
C LEU A 81 -5.56 -5.03 4.91
N SER A 82 -5.13 -5.81 3.93
CA SER A 82 -5.96 -6.19 2.79
C SER A 82 -7.17 -7.02 3.22
N GLU A 83 -8.07 -7.20 2.27
CA GLU A 83 -9.00 -8.32 2.30
C GLU A 83 -8.29 -9.68 2.39
N GLU A 84 -9.05 -10.70 2.75
CA GLU A 84 -8.54 -12.05 2.92
C GLU A 84 -8.31 -12.73 1.57
N ILE A 85 -7.06 -13.11 1.32
CA ILE A 85 -6.64 -13.77 0.08
C ILE A 85 -6.68 -15.26 0.30
N THR A 86 -7.48 -15.96 -0.51
CA THR A 86 -7.59 -17.42 -0.48
C THR A 86 -6.75 -18.07 -1.57
N ILE A 87 -5.95 -19.06 -1.19
CA ILE A 87 -5.14 -19.90 -2.08
C ILE A 87 -5.45 -21.38 -1.87
N ALA A 88 -5.10 -22.23 -2.83
CA ALA A 88 -5.28 -23.67 -2.62
C ALA A 88 -4.43 -24.19 -1.46
N ALA A 89 -4.94 -25.19 -0.73
CA ALA A 89 -4.20 -25.85 0.34
C ALA A 89 -2.94 -26.54 -0.19
N ALA A 90 -1.91 -26.66 0.65
CA ALA A 90 -0.74 -27.49 0.38
C ALA A 90 -0.45 -28.37 1.60
N PRO A 91 0.15 -29.56 1.41
CA PRO A 91 0.41 -30.50 2.50
C PRO A 91 1.61 -30.13 3.38
N TYR A 92 2.19 -28.95 3.17
CA TYR A 92 3.41 -28.49 3.84
C TYR A 92 3.31 -27.02 4.25
N GLU A 93 4.18 -26.63 5.18
CA GLU A 93 4.30 -25.25 5.66
C GLU A 93 5.03 -24.35 4.65
N ARG A 94 4.46 -23.17 4.40
CA ARG A 94 4.87 -22.23 3.34
C ARG A 94 5.16 -20.86 3.91
N VAL A 95 6.34 -20.33 3.63
CA VAL A 95 6.70 -18.93 3.91
C VAL A 95 6.25 -18.07 2.73
N LEU A 96 5.51 -17.01 3.03
CA LEU A 96 5.04 -16.04 2.03
C LEU A 96 6.16 -15.06 1.69
N THR A 97 6.33 -14.77 0.41
CA THR A 97 7.37 -13.86 -0.08
C THR A 97 6.83 -12.99 -1.20
N VAL A 98 7.37 -11.79 -1.37
CA VAL A 98 7.14 -10.99 -2.58
C VAL A 98 7.97 -11.62 -3.70
N ALA A 99 7.31 -12.15 -4.73
CA ALA A 99 7.96 -12.77 -5.88
C ALA A 99 8.01 -11.86 -7.11
N GLY A 100 7.20 -10.80 -7.12
CA GLY A 100 7.19 -9.77 -8.14
C GLY A 100 6.60 -8.46 -7.60
N PRO A 101 6.83 -7.33 -8.30
CA PRO A 101 6.44 -6.01 -7.81
C PRO A 101 4.91 -5.89 -7.70
N PHE A 102 4.45 -5.18 -6.68
CA PHE A 102 3.05 -4.76 -6.55
C PHE A 102 2.86 -3.43 -7.27
N ARG A 103 2.29 -3.48 -8.47
CA ARG A 103 2.07 -2.32 -9.34
C ARG A 103 0.67 -1.77 -9.15
N ARG A 104 0.52 -0.45 -9.10
CA ARG A 104 -0.79 0.18 -9.01
C ARG A 104 -1.56 -0.04 -10.31
N ILE A 105 -2.83 -0.45 -10.20
CA ILE A 105 -3.70 -0.64 -11.36
C ILE A 105 -3.95 0.72 -12.01
N GLY A 106 -3.69 0.83 -13.32
CA GLY A 106 -3.76 2.08 -14.07
C GLY A 106 -2.52 2.97 -13.96
N ARG A 107 -1.51 2.60 -13.14
CA ARG A 107 -0.22 3.29 -12.98
C ARG A 107 0.92 2.31 -12.71
N GLU A 108 1.36 1.64 -13.76
CA GLU A 108 2.36 0.58 -13.66
C GLU A 108 3.75 1.07 -13.22
N ASP A 109 4.00 2.39 -13.29
CA ASP A 109 5.19 3.08 -12.80
C ASP A 109 5.21 3.27 -11.27
N GLU A 110 4.04 3.26 -10.62
CA GLU A 110 3.91 3.32 -9.18
C GLU A 110 3.92 1.89 -8.59
N CYS A 111 4.99 1.55 -7.87
CA CYS A 111 5.17 0.24 -7.24
C CYS A 111 5.32 0.38 -5.73
N ILE A 112 4.69 -0.53 -4.99
CA ILE A 112 4.95 -0.68 -3.55
C ILE A 112 6.34 -1.31 -3.37
N PRO A 113 7.24 -0.71 -2.59
CA PRO A 113 8.53 -1.32 -2.30
C PRO A 113 8.35 -2.53 -1.37
N ASP A 114 9.06 -3.63 -1.61
CA ASP A 114 8.92 -4.89 -0.86
C ASP A 114 9.02 -4.71 0.67
N ARG A 115 9.85 -3.76 1.13
CA ARG A 115 10.01 -3.42 2.56
C ARG A 115 8.76 -2.86 3.23
N ALA A 116 7.80 -2.39 2.44
CA ALA A 116 6.52 -1.84 2.92
C ALA A 116 5.40 -2.90 2.96
N ILE A 117 5.70 -4.15 2.57
CA ILE A 117 4.76 -5.26 2.48
C ILE A 117 5.12 -6.30 3.56
N GLU A 118 4.18 -6.56 4.46
CA GLU A 118 4.20 -7.67 5.39
C GLU A 118 3.06 -8.64 5.06
N PHE A 119 3.20 -9.92 5.42
CA PHE A 119 2.12 -10.91 5.28
C PHE A 119 1.62 -11.35 6.64
N GLU A 120 0.31 -11.53 6.77
CA GLU A 120 -0.35 -11.97 7.99
C GLU A 120 -1.29 -13.16 7.73
N PRO A 121 -0.97 -14.37 8.21
CA PRO A 121 0.29 -14.75 8.87
C PRO A 121 1.46 -14.78 7.86
N ALA A 122 2.70 -14.53 8.32
CA ALA A 122 3.88 -14.59 7.46
C ALA A 122 4.20 -16.02 6.95
N THR A 123 3.63 -17.02 7.61
CA THR A 123 3.82 -18.43 7.28
C THR A 123 2.49 -19.15 7.38
N LEU A 124 2.15 -19.90 6.35
CA LEU A 124 0.96 -20.74 6.28
C LEU A 124 1.31 -22.17 6.63
N ARG A 125 0.60 -22.73 7.60
CA ARG A 125 0.74 -24.13 7.98
C ARG A 125 0.22 -25.05 6.86
N ALA A 126 0.53 -26.33 6.99
CA ALA A 126 -0.05 -27.35 6.11
C ALA A 126 -1.59 -27.29 6.19
N GLY A 127 -2.24 -27.25 5.03
CA GLY A 127 -3.70 -27.13 4.92
C GLY A 127 -4.27 -25.72 5.02
N GLU A 128 -3.52 -24.72 5.50
CA GLU A 128 -4.02 -23.34 5.58
C GLU A 128 -4.12 -22.70 4.18
N THR A 129 -5.18 -21.92 3.98
CA THR A 129 -5.53 -21.38 2.66
C THR A 129 -5.64 -19.88 2.64
N THR A 130 -5.54 -19.19 3.78
CA THR A 130 -5.88 -17.77 3.87
C THR A 130 -4.75 -16.96 4.47
N PHE A 131 -4.47 -15.80 3.86
CA PHE A 131 -3.56 -14.80 4.39
C PHE A 131 -4.02 -13.40 3.99
N ARG A 132 -3.41 -12.38 4.59
CA ARG A 132 -3.61 -10.97 4.25
C ARG A 132 -2.27 -10.30 3.97
N ILE A 133 -2.31 -9.24 3.20
CA ILE A 133 -1.20 -8.32 3.00
C ILE A 133 -1.38 -7.16 3.95
N LYS A 134 -0.30 -6.80 4.64
CA LYS A 134 -0.25 -5.70 5.57
C LYS A 134 0.73 -4.66 5.04
N LEU A 135 0.26 -3.42 4.89
CA LEU A 135 1.11 -2.30 4.56
C LEU A 135 1.66 -1.64 5.82
N THR A 136 2.96 -1.35 5.80
CA THR A 136 3.63 -0.61 6.88
C THR A 136 3.84 0.87 6.55
N ASP A 137 3.53 1.27 5.32
CA ASP A 137 3.70 2.63 4.82
C ASP A 137 2.37 3.17 4.29
N ALA A 138 1.93 4.31 4.83
CA ALA A 138 0.63 4.90 4.54
C ALA A 138 0.55 5.54 3.15
N ASP A 139 1.70 5.76 2.49
CA ASP A 139 1.75 6.35 1.14
C ASP A 139 1.25 5.43 0.03
N TYR A 140 0.99 4.15 0.33
CA TYR A 140 0.51 3.18 -0.66
C TYR A 140 -0.96 2.78 -0.44
N ILE A 141 -1.67 3.47 0.44
CA ILE A 141 -3.07 3.19 0.79
C ILE A 141 -4.03 3.97 -0.09
N GLY A 142 -5.22 3.39 -0.26
CA GLY A 142 -6.35 3.93 -0.99
C GLY A 142 -6.36 3.51 -2.46
N ALA A 143 -5.56 2.52 -2.84
CA ALA A 143 -5.36 2.14 -4.23
C ALA A 143 -5.39 0.62 -4.41
N ASN A 144 -5.70 0.19 -5.63
CA ASN A 144 -5.67 -1.22 -6.01
C ASN A 144 -4.34 -1.55 -6.68
N TYR A 145 -3.77 -2.70 -6.32
CA TYR A 145 -2.48 -3.15 -6.81
C TYR A 145 -2.58 -4.57 -7.37
N LEU A 146 -1.81 -4.82 -8.42
CA LEU A 146 -1.55 -6.15 -8.95
C LEU A 146 -0.14 -6.57 -8.55
N GLY A 147 -0.01 -7.67 -7.82
CA GLY A 147 1.27 -8.16 -7.31
C GLY A 147 1.41 -9.67 -7.45
N THR A 148 2.63 -10.16 -7.26
CA THR A 148 2.91 -11.60 -7.32
C THR A 148 3.49 -12.09 -5.99
N VAL A 149 2.79 -13.03 -5.37
CA VAL A 149 3.18 -13.66 -4.10
C VAL A 149 3.81 -15.01 -4.38
N GLY A 150 5.01 -15.22 -3.86
CA GLY A 150 5.73 -16.48 -3.89
C GLY A 150 5.51 -17.29 -2.62
N PHE A 151 5.57 -18.61 -2.76
CA PHE A 151 5.42 -19.55 -1.66
C PHE A 151 6.66 -20.44 -1.62
N ARG A 152 7.47 -20.28 -0.58
CA ARG A 152 8.66 -21.12 -0.38
C ARG A 152 8.40 -22.14 0.71
N HIS A 153 8.93 -23.35 0.57
CA HIS A 153 9.03 -24.26 1.70
C HIS A 153 9.74 -23.61 2.90
N ARG A 154 9.24 -23.83 4.12
CA ARG A 154 9.93 -23.37 5.34
C ARG A 154 11.27 -24.09 5.55
N GLU A 155 11.34 -25.37 5.20
CA GLU A 155 12.56 -26.17 5.32
C GLU A 155 13.37 -26.16 4.01
N PRO A 156 14.66 -25.77 4.04
CA PRO A 156 15.52 -25.86 2.87
C PRO A 156 15.65 -27.33 2.43
N GLY A 157 15.16 -27.68 1.24
CA GLY A 157 15.22 -29.05 0.70
C GLY A 157 14.03 -29.95 1.05
N GLY A 158 12.93 -29.41 1.56
CA GLY A 158 11.68 -30.13 1.73
C GLY A 158 11.22 -30.81 0.43
N ARG A 159 10.78 -32.07 0.50
CA ARG A 159 10.26 -32.81 -0.66
C ARG A 159 8.91 -32.23 -1.08
N GLY A 160 8.95 -31.25 -1.96
CA GLY A 160 7.80 -30.64 -2.64
C GLY A 160 8.31 -29.60 -3.62
N ALA A 161 7.74 -29.54 -4.83
CA ALA A 161 8.03 -28.42 -5.73
C ALA A 161 7.50 -27.14 -5.07
N ASP A 162 8.32 -26.09 -5.03
CA ASP A 162 7.85 -24.75 -4.66
C ASP A 162 6.61 -24.45 -5.50
N ARG A 163 5.54 -24.02 -4.83
CA ARG A 163 4.31 -23.69 -5.54
C ARG A 163 4.61 -22.53 -6.49
N PRO A 164 4.10 -22.56 -7.74
CA PRO A 164 4.25 -21.42 -8.62
C PRO A 164 3.71 -20.16 -7.94
N PRO A 165 4.40 -19.01 -8.10
CA PRO A 165 3.91 -17.74 -7.60
C PRO A 165 2.49 -17.46 -8.10
N VAL A 166 1.68 -16.81 -7.28
CA VAL A 166 0.31 -16.45 -7.62
C VAL A 166 0.22 -14.94 -7.78
N THR A 167 -0.34 -14.52 -8.91
CA THR A 167 -0.71 -13.13 -9.15
C THR A 167 -2.02 -12.83 -8.44
N ILE A 168 -2.05 -11.74 -7.69
CA ILE A 168 -3.19 -11.30 -6.91
C ILE A 168 -3.45 -9.82 -7.16
N GLU A 169 -4.73 -9.49 -7.28
CA GLU A 169 -5.21 -8.13 -7.19
C GLU A 169 -5.61 -7.88 -5.73
N VAL A 170 -5.24 -6.71 -5.19
CA VAL A 170 -5.50 -6.38 -3.80
C VAL A 170 -5.81 -4.89 -3.66
N GLY A 171 -6.91 -4.58 -2.99
CA GLY A 171 -7.21 -3.23 -2.49
C GLY A 171 -6.51 -3.00 -1.14
N LEU A 172 -5.74 -1.92 -1.05
CA LEU A 172 -4.92 -1.59 0.12
C LEU A 172 -5.16 -0.16 0.61
#